data_AF-A0A2D8AKR2-F1
#
_entry.id   AF-A0A2D8AKR2-F1
#
_cell.length_a   1.000
_cell.length_b   1.000
_cell.length_c   1.000
_cell.angle_alpha   90.00
_cell.angle_beta   90.00
_cell.angle_gamma   90.00
#
_symmetry.space_group_name_H-M   'P 1'
#
loop_
_entity.id
_entity.type
_entity.pdbx_description
1 polymer ?
#
loop_
_entity_poly.entity_id
_entity_poly.type
_entity_poly.pdbx_seq_one_letter_code
_entity_poly.pdbx_strand_id
1 'polypeptide(L)'
;MKVLVGVKRVVDAYVRVRVKSDGTGVDLANTKMAINPFCEIAVEEAIRLKEAGHATEVIAVSVGPSSSQEQIRTALALGADRGIMVETEEAPEPLSVAKILKAIVEKEEVDLVILGKQSIDTDNNQVGQMLGALCDIPQGTFACNAELKEGSIEVTREIDGGEQTVLLTLPAVVTTDLRLNEPRYASLPNIMKAKKKPIDSISPEDLGVQIVSNIRTLSVAPPDERSAGIKVESVSELVEKLRNEAKVI
;
A
#
# COMPACT_ATOMS: atom_id res chain seq x y z
N MET A 1 2.65 8.52 -20.64
CA MET A 1 1.51 8.58 -19.72
C MET A 1 1.97 9.04 -18.34
N LYS A 2 1.11 9.69 -17.56
CA LYS A 2 1.39 10.05 -16.16
C LYS A 2 0.95 8.91 -15.23
N VAL A 3 1.83 8.49 -14.33
CA VAL A 3 1.56 7.43 -13.36
C VAL A 3 1.54 8.01 -11.95
N LEU A 4 0.46 7.81 -11.21
CA LEU A 4 0.37 8.16 -9.79
C LEU A 4 0.62 6.91 -8.94
N VAL A 5 1.50 7.02 -7.95
CA VAL A 5 1.84 5.93 -7.06
C VAL A 5 1.56 6.31 -5.62
N GLY A 6 0.68 5.56 -4.96
CA GLY A 6 0.37 5.75 -3.54
C GLY A 6 1.41 5.07 -2.64
N VAL A 7 2.04 5.86 -1.78
CA VAL A 7 2.92 5.37 -0.71
C VAL A 7 2.32 5.67 0.65
N LYS A 8 2.41 4.71 1.58
CA LYS A 8 1.92 4.87 2.95
C LYS A 8 3.05 4.66 3.94
N ARG A 9 3.12 5.53 4.95
CA ARG A 9 3.97 5.40 6.12
C ARG A 9 3.32 4.46 7.13
N VAL A 10 3.99 3.36 7.45
CA VAL A 10 3.51 2.33 8.37
C VAL A 10 4.63 1.91 9.33
N VAL A 11 4.29 1.16 10.38
CA VAL A 11 5.30 0.52 11.22
C VAL A 11 6.08 -0.49 10.37
N ASP A 12 7.40 -0.51 10.53
CA ASP A 12 8.26 -1.47 9.84
C ASP A 12 7.80 -2.92 10.12
N ALA A 13 7.70 -3.74 9.07
CA ALA A 13 7.15 -5.09 9.15
C ALA A 13 7.90 -6.02 10.11
N TYR A 14 9.15 -5.70 10.46
CA TYR A 14 9.96 -6.47 11.41
C TYR A 14 9.80 -5.99 12.86
N VAL A 15 9.04 -4.92 13.11
CA VAL A 15 8.76 -4.43 14.45
C VAL A 15 7.57 -5.18 15.04
N ARG A 16 7.77 -5.79 16.21
CA ARG A 16 6.67 -6.35 16.99
C ARG A 16 5.89 -5.23 17.67
N VAL A 17 4.73 -4.92 17.12
CA VAL A 17 3.79 -3.93 17.66
C VAL A 17 3.28 -4.31 19.05
N ARG A 18 2.98 -3.31 19.86
CA ARG A 18 2.36 -3.46 21.19
C ARG A 18 1.12 -2.60 21.24
N VAL A 19 0.09 -3.07 21.95
CA VAL A 19 -1.11 -2.28 22.20
C VAL A 19 -0.84 -1.36 23.39
N LYS A 20 -1.33 -0.12 23.34
CA LYS A 20 -1.26 0.82 24.46
C LYS A 20 -2.02 0.25 25.66
N SER A 21 -1.54 0.56 26.87
CA SER A 21 -2.18 0.10 28.11
C SER A 21 -3.60 0.66 28.29
N ASP A 22 -3.93 1.79 27.67
CA ASP A 22 -5.25 2.41 27.67
C ASP A 22 -6.21 1.85 26.61
N GLY A 23 -5.76 0.90 25.78
CA GLY A 23 -6.56 0.28 24.73
C GLY A 23 -6.96 1.22 23.58
N THR A 24 -6.37 2.42 23.49
CA THR A 24 -6.75 3.40 22.45
C THR A 24 -6.17 3.09 21.07
N GLY A 25 -5.16 2.21 20.99
CA GLY A 25 -4.50 1.87 19.75
C GLY A 25 -3.18 1.13 19.94
N VAL A 26 -2.40 1.07 18.87
CA VAL A 26 -1.03 0.56 18.89
C VAL A 26 -0.08 1.64 19.41
N ASP A 27 0.92 1.22 20.20
CA ASP A 27 2.01 2.07 20.64
C ASP A 27 3.03 2.25 19.52
N LEU A 28 3.03 3.45 18.95
CA LEU A 28 3.94 3.87 17.87
C LEU A 28 5.10 4.71 18.41
N ALA A 29 5.20 4.90 19.73
CA ALA A 29 6.27 5.69 20.32
C ALA A 29 7.61 4.97 20.09
N ASN A 30 8.56 5.67 19.46
CA ASN A 30 9.90 5.16 19.15
C ASN A 30 9.91 3.90 18.26
N THR A 31 8.82 3.62 17.53
CA THR A 31 8.82 2.53 16.54
C THR A 31 9.46 3.00 15.25
N LYS A 32 10.26 2.13 14.63
CA LYS A 32 10.78 2.37 13.28
C LYS A 32 9.61 2.38 12.30
N MET A 33 9.47 3.46 11.55
CA MET A 33 8.47 3.62 10.50
C MET A 33 9.12 3.41 9.14
N ALA A 34 8.38 2.84 8.21
CA ALA A 34 8.85 2.51 6.87
C ALA A 34 7.76 2.78 5.84
N ILE A 35 8.14 2.72 4.56
CA ILE A 35 7.18 2.63 3.47
C ILE A 35 6.52 1.24 3.55
N ASN A 36 5.21 1.19 3.33
CA ASN A 36 4.47 -0.07 3.29
C ASN A 36 5.05 -0.99 2.19
N PRO A 37 5.33 -2.28 2.47
CA PRO A 37 5.97 -3.17 1.49
C PRO A 37 5.27 -3.23 0.14
N PHE A 38 3.93 -3.29 0.12
CA PHE A 38 3.17 -3.27 -1.13
C PHE A 38 3.32 -1.95 -1.91
N CYS A 39 3.55 -0.84 -1.21
CA CYS A 39 3.83 0.44 -1.85
C CYS A 39 5.22 0.48 -2.48
N GLU A 40 6.22 -0.22 -1.93
CA GLU A 40 7.55 -0.34 -2.56
C GLU A 40 7.44 -1.05 -3.92
N ILE A 41 6.65 -2.12 -3.98
CA ILE A 41 6.34 -2.86 -5.22
C ILE A 41 5.65 -1.97 -6.25
N ALA A 42 4.69 -1.16 -5.80
CA ALA A 42 3.98 -0.19 -6.64
C ALA A 42 4.92 0.88 -7.21
N VAL A 43 5.85 1.38 -6.39
CA VAL A 43 6.87 2.36 -6.82
C VAL A 43 7.83 1.74 -7.83
N GLU A 44 8.32 0.52 -7.58
CA GLU A 44 9.19 -0.19 -8.52
C GLU A 44 8.50 -0.38 -9.87
N GLU A 45 7.24 -0.81 -9.88
CA GLU A 45 6.50 -1.04 -11.13
C GLU A 45 6.36 0.24 -11.94
N ALA A 46 5.96 1.34 -11.30
CA ALA A 46 5.85 2.63 -11.99
C ALA A 46 7.19 3.10 -12.58
N ILE A 47 8.30 2.84 -11.88
CA ILE A 47 9.63 3.16 -12.38
C ILE A 47 10.00 2.28 -13.57
N ARG A 48 9.69 0.97 -13.53
CA ARG A 48 9.92 0.06 -14.67
C ARG A 48 9.13 0.51 -15.90
N LEU A 49 7.87 0.90 -15.74
CA LEU A 49 7.06 1.45 -16.83
C LEU A 49 7.68 2.73 -17.43
N LYS A 50 8.28 3.57 -16.59
CA LYS A 50 9.02 4.76 -17.04
C LYS A 50 10.30 4.41 -17.78
N GLU A 51 11.10 3.48 -17.25
CA GLU A 51 12.34 3.02 -17.87
C GLU A 51 12.10 2.34 -19.22
N ALA A 52 10.97 1.66 -19.38
CA ALA A 52 10.50 1.09 -20.64
C ALA A 52 9.96 2.15 -21.64
N GLY A 53 9.93 3.43 -21.25
CA GLY A 53 9.47 4.54 -22.10
C GLY A 53 7.94 4.68 -22.19
N HIS A 54 7.18 3.99 -21.35
CA HIS A 54 5.72 4.09 -21.35
C HIS A 54 5.18 5.22 -20.46
N ALA A 55 5.86 5.49 -19.35
CA ALA A 55 5.54 6.61 -18.47
C ALA A 55 6.47 7.80 -18.74
N THR A 56 5.89 9.00 -18.82
CA THR A 56 6.62 10.27 -18.96
C THR A 56 6.89 10.91 -17.62
N GLU A 57 6.07 10.62 -16.61
CA GLU A 57 6.18 11.16 -15.26
C GLU A 57 5.62 10.14 -14.25
N VAL A 58 6.34 9.95 -13.14
CA VAL A 58 5.90 9.16 -11.98
C VAL A 58 5.76 10.09 -10.77
N ILE A 59 4.53 10.24 -10.28
CA ILE A 59 4.17 11.11 -9.16
C ILE A 59 3.94 10.22 -7.93
N ALA A 60 4.74 10.39 -6.88
CA ALA A 60 4.56 9.68 -5.62
C ALA A 60 3.66 10.48 -4.67
N VAL A 61 2.59 9.90 -4.17
CA VAL A 61 1.65 10.56 -3.25
C VAL A 61 1.56 9.85 -1.91
N SER A 62 1.54 10.62 -0.83
CA SER A 62 1.26 10.13 0.53
C SER A 62 0.24 11.02 1.21
N VAL A 63 -0.63 10.42 2.04
CA VAL A 63 -1.62 11.13 2.85
C VAL A 63 -1.35 10.81 4.32
N GLY A 64 -1.16 11.82 5.15
CA GLY A 64 -0.92 11.65 6.58
C GLY A 64 -0.11 12.79 7.20
N PRO A 65 0.54 12.57 8.36
CA PRO A 65 1.28 13.63 9.04
C PRO A 65 2.52 14.02 8.25
N SER A 66 3.06 15.21 8.48
CA SER A 66 4.28 15.75 7.84
C SER A 66 5.45 14.75 7.75
N SER A 67 5.61 13.90 8.77
CA SER A 67 6.62 12.83 8.79
C SER A 67 6.52 11.82 7.63
N SER A 68 5.38 11.70 6.97
CA SER A 68 5.16 10.86 5.78
C SER A 68 5.90 11.34 4.54
N GLN A 69 6.42 12.58 4.57
CA GLN A 69 7.30 13.11 3.54
C GLN A 69 8.57 12.26 3.40
N GLU A 70 9.04 11.59 4.47
CA GLU A 70 10.18 10.66 4.41
C GLU A 70 9.92 9.52 3.41
N GLN A 71 8.73 8.92 3.41
CA GLN A 71 8.39 7.80 2.52
C GLN A 71 8.25 8.28 1.06
N ILE A 72 7.78 9.50 0.84
CA ILE A 72 7.83 10.14 -0.49
C ILE A 72 9.28 10.30 -0.93
N ARG A 73 10.19 10.77 -0.06
CA ARG A 73 11.62 10.92 -0.38
C ARG A 73 12.26 9.57 -0.74
N THR A 74 11.87 8.49 -0.10
CA THR A 74 12.30 7.14 -0.48
C THR A 74 11.85 6.80 -1.90
N ALA A 75 10.57 7.02 -2.25
CA ALA A 75 10.08 6.79 -3.61
C ALA A 75 10.82 7.66 -4.67
N LEU A 76 11.11 8.92 -4.33
CA LEU A 76 11.90 9.83 -5.17
C LEU A 76 13.35 9.36 -5.36
N ALA A 77 13.93 8.70 -4.35
CA ALA A 77 15.26 8.11 -4.41
C ALA A 77 15.29 6.82 -5.24
N LEU A 78 14.17 6.10 -5.31
CA LEU A 78 14.03 4.92 -6.17
C LEU A 78 13.91 5.31 -7.64
N GLY A 79 13.18 6.39 -7.96
CA GLY A 79 13.06 6.85 -9.35
C GLY A 79 11.87 7.75 -9.67
N ALA A 80 10.94 7.96 -8.74
CA ALA A 80 9.80 8.87 -8.94
C ALA A 80 10.28 10.31 -9.24
N ASP A 81 9.54 11.05 -10.06
CA ASP A 81 9.93 12.38 -10.54
C ASP A 81 9.72 13.46 -9.48
N ARG A 82 8.52 13.47 -8.90
CA ARG A 82 8.11 14.42 -7.86
C ARG A 82 7.11 13.79 -6.89
N GLY A 83 6.92 14.47 -5.77
CA GLY A 83 6.04 14.03 -4.71
C GLY A 83 4.84 14.96 -4.50
N ILE A 84 3.73 14.40 -4.03
CA ILE A 84 2.60 15.15 -3.46
C ILE A 84 2.41 14.67 -2.04
N MET A 85 2.54 15.57 -1.08
CA MET A 85 2.24 15.34 0.32
C MET A 85 0.86 15.93 0.61
N VAL A 86 -0.10 15.07 0.96
CA VAL A 86 -1.39 15.52 1.50
C VAL A 86 -1.28 15.51 3.02
N GLU A 87 -1.03 16.68 3.59
CA GLU A 87 -0.71 16.84 5.01
C GLU A 87 -1.98 16.89 5.85
N THR A 88 -2.08 15.96 6.80
CA THR A 88 -3.16 15.89 7.78
C THR A 88 -2.69 15.19 9.05
N GLU A 89 -3.08 15.72 10.21
CA GLU A 89 -2.87 15.06 11.51
C GLU A 89 -3.97 14.05 11.83
N GLU A 90 -5.03 14.01 11.02
CA GLU A 90 -6.08 13.01 11.14
C GLU A 90 -5.60 11.65 10.60
N ALA A 91 -6.23 10.57 11.08
CA ALA A 91 -6.01 9.23 10.54
C ALA A 91 -7.11 8.92 9.51
N PRO A 92 -6.94 9.25 8.22
CA PRO A 92 -7.99 9.11 7.24
C PRO A 92 -8.33 7.63 6.99
N GLU A 93 -9.63 7.32 6.99
CA GLU A 93 -10.14 6.03 6.55
C GLU A 93 -9.91 5.82 5.04
N PRO A 94 -9.95 4.56 4.55
CA PRO A 94 -9.76 4.26 3.13
C PRO A 94 -10.61 5.09 2.17
N LEU A 95 -11.85 5.41 2.54
CA LEU A 95 -12.75 6.22 1.72
C LEU A 95 -12.25 7.67 1.58
N SER A 96 -11.78 8.28 2.67
CA SER A 96 -11.21 9.63 2.65
C SER A 96 -9.95 9.68 1.80
N VAL A 97 -9.07 8.68 1.94
CA VAL A 97 -7.89 8.54 1.09
C VAL A 97 -8.28 8.39 -0.38
N ALA A 98 -9.26 7.55 -0.71
CA ALA A 98 -9.72 7.36 -2.08
C ALA A 98 -10.30 8.64 -2.71
N LYS A 99 -11.04 9.45 -1.94
CA LYS A 99 -11.55 10.77 -2.38
C LYS A 99 -10.42 11.78 -2.62
N ILE A 100 -9.42 11.81 -1.74
CA ILE A 100 -8.21 12.62 -1.91
C ILE A 100 -7.49 12.22 -3.19
N LEU A 101 -7.26 10.92 -3.40
CA LEU A 101 -6.61 10.40 -4.60
C LEU A 101 -7.42 10.70 -5.87
N LYS A 102 -8.76 10.62 -5.83
CA LYS A 102 -9.62 11.03 -6.96
C LYS A 102 -9.35 12.47 -7.38
N ALA A 103 -9.35 13.41 -6.42
CA ALA A 103 -9.10 14.82 -6.70
C ALA A 103 -7.69 15.04 -7.30
N ILE A 104 -6.69 14.28 -6.85
CA ILE A 104 -5.33 14.33 -7.41
C ILE A 104 -5.29 13.74 -8.82
N VAL A 105 -5.93 12.59 -9.06
CA VAL A 105 -6.03 11.96 -10.39
C VAL A 105 -6.63 12.92 -11.42
N GLU A 106 -7.72 13.62 -11.04
CA GLU A 106 -8.38 14.60 -11.88
C GLU A 106 -7.51 15.84 -12.12
N LYS A 107 -6.89 16.38 -11.06
CA LYS A 107 -6.05 17.58 -11.15
C LYS A 107 -4.77 17.37 -11.97
N GLU A 108 -4.17 16.19 -11.84
CA GLU A 108 -2.89 15.86 -12.46
C GLU A 108 -3.06 15.18 -13.83
N GLU A 109 -4.30 14.88 -14.24
CA GLU A 109 -4.63 14.15 -15.47
C GLU A 109 -3.88 12.81 -15.54
N VAL A 110 -4.05 12.00 -14.51
CA VAL A 110 -3.33 10.72 -14.35
C VAL A 110 -3.96 9.64 -15.24
N ASP A 111 -3.12 8.95 -16.00
CA ASP A 111 -3.55 7.85 -16.88
C ASP A 111 -3.57 6.49 -16.15
N LEU A 112 -2.68 6.29 -15.17
CA LEU A 112 -2.57 5.03 -14.45
C LEU A 112 -2.27 5.29 -12.97
N VAL A 113 -3.05 4.68 -12.08
CA VAL A 113 -2.79 4.70 -10.64
C VAL A 113 -2.29 3.33 -10.20
N ILE A 114 -1.13 3.28 -9.54
CA ILE A 114 -0.58 2.05 -8.97
C ILE A 114 -0.52 2.18 -7.45
N LEU A 115 -1.18 1.25 -6.75
CA LEU A 115 -1.25 1.23 -5.29
C LEU A 115 -0.79 -0.13 -4.76
N GLY A 116 -0.36 -0.20 -3.51
CA GLY A 116 -0.23 -1.50 -2.84
C GLY A 116 -1.61 -2.15 -2.64
N LYS A 117 -1.71 -3.50 -2.67
CA LYS A 117 -3.01 -4.17 -2.41
C LYS A 117 -3.60 -3.78 -1.07
N GLN A 118 -2.77 -3.74 -0.02
CA GLN A 118 -3.17 -3.38 1.32
C GLN A 118 -2.03 -2.65 2.03
N SER A 119 -2.35 -2.06 3.18
CA SER A 119 -1.34 -1.57 4.11
C SER A 119 -1.30 -2.46 5.35
N ILE A 120 -0.10 -2.84 5.77
CA ILE A 120 0.13 -3.81 6.85
C ILE A 120 -0.28 -3.33 8.25
N ASP A 121 -0.67 -2.06 8.38
CA ASP A 121 -1.11 -1.46 9.64
C ASP A 121 -2.61 -1.56 9.87
N THR A 122 -3.42 -1.50 8.80
CA THR A 122 -4.88 -1.52 8.87
C THR A 122 -5.51 -2.72 8.15
N ASP A 123 -4.76 -3.40 7.27
CA ASP A 123 -5.15 -4.60 6.52
C ASP A 123 -6.51 -4.52 5.78
N ASN A 124 -6.93 -3.30 5.44
CA ASN A 124 -8.25 -3.05 4.87
C ASN A 124 -8.42 -3.55 3.43
N ASN A 125 -7.36 -3.50 2.62
CA ASN A 125 -7.39 -3.81 1.19
C ASN A 125 -8.59 -3.15 0.46
N GLN A 126 -8.72 -1.81 0.56
CA GLN A 126 -9.92 -1.08 0.09
C GLN A 126 -9.63 0.13 -0.79
N VAL A 127 -8.55 0.88 -0.54
CA VAL A 127 -8.31 2.20 -1.16
C VAL A 127 -8.33 2.14 -2.68
N GLY A 128 -7.66 1.15 -3.29
CA GLY A 128 -7.58 1.06 -4.74
C GLY A 128 -8.92 0.73 -5.40
N GLN A 129 -9.69 -0.17 -4.79
CA GLN A 129 -11.03 -0.52 -5.30
C GLN A 129 -12.02 0.63 -5.13
N MET A 130 -11.96 1.34 -3.99
CA MET A 130 -12.76 2.53 -3.76
C MET A 130 -12.41 3.64 -4.76
N LEU A 131 -11.12 3.85 -5.06
CA LEU A 131 -10.69 4.82 -6.05
C LEU A 131 -11.21 4.48 -7.45
N GLY A 132 -11.07 3.21 -7.87
CA GLY A 132 -11.61 2.75 -9.16
C GLY A 132 -13.11 3.01 -9.28
N ALA A 133 -13.87 2.72 -8.23
CA ALA A 133 -15.31 3.00 -8.19
C ALA A 133 -15.64 4.51 -8.21
N LEU A 134 -14.89 5.32 -7.48
CA LEU A 134 -15.11 6.77 -7.39
C LEU A 134 -14.76 7.52 -8.69
N CYS A 135 -13.78 7.03 -9.43
CA CYS A 135 -13.38 7.56 -10.73
C CYS A 135 -14.16 6.94 -11.90
N ASP A 136 -14.96 5.89 -11.66
CA ASP A 136 -15.63 5.09 -12.68
C ASP A 136 -14.64 4.51 -13.73
N ILE A 137 -13.52 3.96 -13.25
CA ILE A 137 -12.44 3.40 -14.07
C ILE A 137 -12.17 1.92 -13.74
N PRO A 138 -11.72 1.12 -14.73
CA PRO A 138 -11.43 -0.29 -14.50
C PRO A 138 -10.29 -0.50 -13.51
N GLN A 139 -10.32 -1.65 -12.82
CA GLN A 139 -9.35 -2.00 -11.79
C GLN A 139 -8.74 -3.39 -11.97
N GLY A 140 -7.43 -3.51 -11.73
CA GLY A 140 -6.67 -4.76 -11.72
C GLY A 140 -6.07 -4.99 -10.34
N THR A 141 -6.81 -5.65 -9.46
CA THR A 141 -6.33 -5.90 -8.09
C THR A 141 -5.45 -7.14 -8.01
N PHE A 142 -4.53 -7.16 -7.05
CA PHE A 142 -3.65 -8.30 -6.78
C PHE A 142 -2.76 -8.66 -7.98
N ALA A 143 -2.28 -7.64 -8.68
CA ALA A 143 -1.43 -7.82 -9.86
C ALA A 143 -0.13 -8.53 -9.49
N CYS A 144 0.14 -9.66 -10.14
CA CYS A 144 1.44 -10.34 -10.14
C CYS A 144 2.18 -10.20 -11.50
N ASN A 145 1.49 -9.72 -12.54
CA ASN A 145 2.11 -9.20 -13.77
C ASN A 145 1.26 -8.04 -14.31
N ALA A 146 1.90 -7.04 -14.91
CA ALA A 146 1.25 -5.89 -15.52
C ALA A 146 1.99 -5.48 -16.80
N GLU A 147 1.32 -5.60 -17.95
CA GLU A 147 1.90 -5.26 -19.25
C GLU A 147 1.06 -4.21 -19.96
N LEU A 148 1.69 -3.11 -20.37
CA LEU A 148 1.01 -2.12 -21.19
C LEU A 148 0.83 -2.61 -22.62
N LYS A 149 -0.39 -2.43 -23.13
CA LYS A 149 -0.77 -2.62 -24.52
C LYS A 149 -1.24 -1.27 -25.09
N GLU A 150 -1.65 -1.24 -26.35
CA GLU A 150 -2.17 -0.03 -26.96
C GLU A 150 -3.48 0.41 -26.27
N GLY A 151 -3.46 1.58 -25.61
CA GLY A 151 -4.62 2.16 -24.91
C GLY A 151 -5.15 1.36 -23.71
N SER A 152 -4.43 0.33 -23.27
CA SER A 152 -4.89 -0.59 -22.22
C SER A 152 -3.72 -1.19 -21.44
N ILE A 153 -4.03 -1.79 -20.29
CA ILE A 153 -3.09 -2.55 -19.48
C ILE A 153 -3.63 -3.95 -19.25
N GLU A 154 -2.83 -4.96 -19.59
CA GLU A 154 -3.09 -6.36 -19.31
C GLU A 154 -2.53 -6.70 -17.93
N VAL A 155 -3.41 -7.07 -17.00
CA VAL A 155 -3.05 -7.36 -15.61
C VAL A 155 -3.33 -8.83 -15.33
N THR A 156 -2.29 -9.58 -14.95
CA THR A 156 -2.46 -10.93 -14.41
C THR A 156 -2.57 -10.83 -12.89
N ARG A 157 -3.65 -11.36 -12.36
CA ARG A 157 -4.07 -11.23 -10.97
C ARG A 157 -3.94 -12.56 -10.25
N GLU A 158 -3.45 -12.53 -9.03
CA GLU A 158 -3.53 -13.66 -8.11
C GLU A 158 -4.97 -13.79 -7.58
N ILE A 159 -5.54 -14.98 -7.72
CA ILE A 159 -6.84 -15.38 -7.18
C ILE A 159 -6.68 -16.67 -6.38
N ASP A 160 -7.66 -17.03 -5.56
CA ASP A 160 -7.55 -18.19 -4.67
C ASP A 160 -7.20 -19.52 -5.38
N GLY A 161 -7.67 -19.67 -6.63
CA GLY A 161 -7.46 -20.87 -7.45
C GLY A 161 -6.28 -20.81 -8.42
N GLY A 162 -5.48 -19.74 -8.42
CA GLY A 162 -4.39 -19.53 -9.37
C GLY A 162 -4.33 -18.10 -9.91
N GLU A 163 -4.28 -17.94 -11.22
CA GLU A 163 -4.12 -16.64 -11.86
C GLU A 163 -5.28 -16.31 -12.80
N GLN A 164 -5.62 -15.03 -12.91
CA GLN A 164 -6.60 -14.51 -13.84
C GLN A 164 -6.06 -13.28 -14.58
N THR A 165 -5.99 -13.34 -15.90
CA THR A 165 -5.62 -12.19 -16.73
C THR A 165 -6.84 -11.39 -17.13
N VAL A 166 -6.77 -10.06 -16.96
CA VAL A 166 -7.81 -9.10 -17.35
C VAL A 166 -7.18 -7.97 -18.17
N LEU A 167 -7.92 -7.44 -19.14
CA LEU A 167 -7.49 -6.29 -19.95
C LEU A 167 -8.31 -5.07 -19.53
N LEU A 168 -7.62 -4.00 -19.13
CA LEU A 168 -8.23 -2.77 -18.60
C LEU A 168 -7.95 -1.61 -19.54
N THR A 169 -8.98 -0.91 -20.01
CA THR A 169 -8.81 0.32 -20.78
C THR A 169 -8.25 1.42 -19.88
N LEU A 170 -7.30 2.21 -20.38
CA LEU A 170 -6.80 3.37 -19.62
C LEU A 170 -7.81 4.54 -19.71
N PRO A 171 -8.00 5.33 -18.64
CA PRO A 171 -7.28 5.26 -17.36
C PRO A 171 -7.72 4.10 -16.45
N ALA A 172 -6.81 3.59 -15.61
CA ALA A 172 -7.08 2.42 -14.75
C ALA A 172 -6.40 2.51 -13.37
N VAL A 173 -6.90 1.72 -12.42
CA VAL A 173 -6.24 1.48 -11.12
C VAL A 173 -5.67 0.07 -11.05
N VAL A 174 -4.41 -0.08 -10.69
CA VAL A 174 -3.77 -1.37 -10.44
C VAL A 174 -3.34 -1.45 -8.98
N THR A 175 -3.63 -2.56 -8.31
CA THR A 175 -3.10 -2.83 -6.97
C THR A 175 -2.13 -4.00 -6.99
N THR A 176 -0.96 -3.80 -6.39
CA THR A 176 0.17 -4.73 -6.51
C THR A 176 0.14 -5.84 -5.46
N ASP A 177 0.36 -7.08 -5.90
CA ASP A 177 0.73 -8.19 -5.02
C ASP A 177 2.26 -8.24 -4.82
N LEU A 178 2.73 -8.93 -3.78
CA LEU A 178 4.15 -9.12 -3.50
C LEU A 178 4.89 -9.83 -4.64
N ARG A 179 4.20 -10.61 -5.47
CA ARG A 179 4.80 -11.35 -6.58
C ARG A 179 5.10 -10.52 -7.84
N LEU A 180 4.61 -9.28 -7.92
CA LEU A 180 4.71 -8.46 -9.12
C LEU A 180 6.16 -8.17 -9.52
N ASN A 181 7.00 -7.81 -8.55
CA ASN A 181 8.39 -7.48 -8.79
C ASN A 181 9.21 -7.56 -7.48
N GLU A 182 10.52 -7.32 -7.61
CA GLU A 182 11.42 -7.11 -6.49
C GLU A 182 11.87 -5.64 -6.47
N PRO A 183 11.54 -4.86 -5.42
CA PRO A 183 11.90 -3.45 -5.35
C PRO A 183 13.41 -3.27 -5.31
N ARG A 184 13.94 -2.34 -6.11
CA ARG A 184 15.36 -2.00 -6.08
C ARG A 184 15.74 -1.24 -4.80
N TYR A 185 17.03 -1.23 -4.48
CA TYR A 185 17.57 -0.35 -3.45
C TYR A 185 17.96 1.02 -4.02
N ALA A 186 17.64 2.08 -3.28
CA ALA A 186 18.09 3.42 -3.64
C ALA A 186 19.60 3.57 -3.40
N SER A 187 20.34 4.00 -4.42
CA SER A 187 21.77 4.31 -4.29
C SER A 187 21.99 5.62 -3.51
N LEU A 188 23.13 5.73 -2.80
CA LEU A 188 23.49 6.96 -2.08
C LEU A 188 23.41 8.24 -2.94
N PRO A 189 23.90 8.25 -4.21
CA PRO A 189 23.74 9.40 -5.09
C PRO A 189 22.26 9.76 -5.35
N ASN A 190 21.40 8.76 -5.51
CA ASN A 190 19.97 8.99 -5.76
C ASN A 190 19.26 9.51 -4.51
N ILE A 191 19.61 9.03 -3.32
CA ILE A 191 19.11 9.57 -2.04
C ILE A 191 19.46 11.06 -1.91
N MET A 192 20.67 11.45 -2.30
CA MET A 192 21.09 12.85 -2.27
C MET A 192 20.35 13.71 -3.31
N LYS A 193 20.11 13.18 -4.52
CA LYS A 193 19.29 13.86 -5.54
C LYS A 193 17.82 13.99 -5.11
N ALA A 194 17.28 12.96 -4.44
CA ALA A 194 15.89 12.94 -3.97
C ALA A 194 15.56 14.08 -3.00
N LYS A 195 16.54 14.55 -2.21
CA LYS A 195 16.37 15.73 -1.34
C LYS A 195 16.07 17.03 -2.11
N LYS A 196 16.50 17.11 -3.37
CA LYS A 196 16.28 18.29 -4.24
C LYS A 196 15.05 18.19 -5.12
N LYS A 197 14.49 16.99 -5.32
CA LYS A 197 13.28 16.79 -6.11
C LYS A 197 12.08 17.50 -5.44
N PRO A 198 11.14 18.06 -6.21
CA PRO A 198 10.02 18.80 -5.63
C PRO A 198 9.06 17.86 -4.89
N ILE A 199 8.52 18.35 -3.78
CA ILE A 199 7.38 17.75 -3.08
C ILE A 199 6.39 18.88 -2.85
N ASP A 200 5.23 18.79 -3.48
CA ASP A 200 4.14 19.74 -3.30
C ASP A 200 3.37 19.35 -2.04
N SER A 201 3.28 20.24 -1.05
CA SER A 201 2.46 20.02 0.14
C SER A 201 1.12 20.69 -0.03
N ILE A 202 0.05 19.94 0.18
CA ILE A 202 -1.34 20.40 0.09
C ILE A 202 -2.15 19.81 1.25
N SER A 203 -3.23 20.46 1.62
CA SER A 203 -4.19 19.94 2.59
C SER A 203 -5.34 19.19 1.91
N PRO A 204 -6.09 18.32 2.62
CA PRO A 204 -7.35 17.77 2.12
C PRO A 204 -8.35 18.85 1.69
N GLU A 205 -8.38 19.98 2.40
CA GLU A 205 -9.25 21.12 2.13
C GLU A 205 -8.93 21.79 0.78
N ASP A 206 -7.65 21.88 0.41
CA ASP A 206 -7.22 22.40 -0.90
C ASP A 206 -7.72 21.53 -2.07
N LEU A 207 -8.02 20.25 -1.79
CA LEU A 207 -8.60 19.31 -2.73
C LEU A 207 -10.14 19.26 -2.66
N GLY A 208 -10.76 20.08 -1.79
CA GLY A 208 -12.21 20.07 -1.57
C GLY A 208 -12.71 18.80 -0.89
N VAL A 209 -11.84 18.06 -0.19
CA VAL A 209 -12.19 16.80 0.48
C VAL A 209 -12.19 17.00 1.98
N GLN A 210 -13.33 16.72 2.61
CA GLN A 210 -13.43 16.63 4.07
C GLN A 210 -13.09 15.21 4.53
N ILE A 211 -12.20 15.10 5.51
CA ILE A 211 -11.95 13.84 6.20
C ILE A 211 -13.10 13.63 7.20
N VAL A 212 -13.99 12.70 6.87
CA VAL A 212 -15.11 12.31 7.72
C VAL A 212 -15.00 10.82 7.97
N SER A 213 -15.02 10.43 9.24
CA SER A 213 -15.01 9.04 9.68
C SER A 213 -16.42 8.67 10.17
N ASN A 214 -16.98 7.61 9.59
CA ASN A 214 -18.23 7.00 10.07
C ASN A 214 -17.96 5.80 10.98
N ILE A 215 -16.69 5.47 11.23
CA ILE A 215 -16.26 4.31 12.02
C ILE A 215 -15.52 4.81 13.24
N ARG A 216 -15.99 4.46 14.43
CA ARG A 216 -15.31 4.77 15.67
C ARG A 216 -14.68 3.52 16.26
N THR A 217 -13.35 3.48 16.33
CA THR A 217 -12.63 2.46 17.10
C THR A 217 -12.93 2.64 18.59
N LEU A 218 -13.55 1.64 19.21
CA LEU A 218 -13.90 1.68 20.63
C LEU A 218 -12.72 1.26 21.52
N SER A 219 -12.01 0.22 21.11
CA SER A 219 -10.87 -0.32 21.83
C SER A 219 -10.01 -1.19 20.92
N VAL A 220 -8.71 -1.28 21.24
CA VAL A 220 -7.76 -2.21 20.68
C VAL A 220 -7.21 -3.06 21.82
N ALA A 221 -7.14 -4.37 21.62
CA ALA A 221 -6.62 -5.33 22.59
C ALA A 221 -5.63 -6.29 21.90
N PRO A 222 -4.62 -6.81 22.63
CA PRO A 222 -3.79 -7.86 22.09
C PRO A 222 -4.63 -9.12 21.78
N PRO A 223 -4.23 -9.94 20.81
CA PRO A 223 -4.87 -11.23 20.59
C PRO A 223 -4.68 -12.14 21.81
N ASP A 224 -5.56 -13.13 21.95
CA ASP A 224 -5.49 -14.10 23.03
C ASP A 224 -4.12 -14.80 23.05
N GLU A 225 -3.53 -14.91 24.24
CA GLU A 225 -2.29 -15.66 24.41
C GLU A 225 -2.56 -17.15 24.16
N ARG A 226 -1.86 -17.69 23.16
CA ARG A 226 -1.94 -19.13 22.87
C ARG A 226 -1.36 -19.92 24.04
N SER A 227 -2.09 -20.93 24.51
CA SER A 227 -1.58 -21.88 25.50
C SER A 227 -0.29 -22.55 25.00
N ALA A 228 0.64 -22.81 25.91
CA ALA A 228 1.88 -23.51 25.58
C ALA A 228 1.59 -24.86 24.89
N GLY A 229 2.28 -25.11 23.78
CA GLY A 229 2.19 -26.37 23.06
C GLY A 229 2.96 -27.50 23.75
N ILE A 230 2.70 -28.73 23.33
CA ILE A 230 3.40 -29.93 23.80
C ILE A 230 4.38 -30.38 22.70
N LYS A 231 5.59 -30.78 23.09
CA LYS A 231 6.54 -31.45 22.20
C LYS A 231 6.38 -32.96 22.35
N VAL A 232 6.29 -33.68 21.24
CA VAL A 232 6.14 -35.14 21.19
C VAL A 232 7.42 -35.77 20.65
N GLU A 233 7.69 -37.01 21.02
CA GLU A 233 8.94 -37.71 20.68
C GLU A 233 8.80 -38.56 19.40
N SER A 234 7.58 -38.79 18.92
CA SER A 234 7.33 -39.62 17.73
C SER A 234 6.11 -39.18 16.91
N VAL A 235 6.08 -39.61 15.65
CA VAL A 235 4.92 -39.42 14.77
C VAL A 235 3.69 -40.17 15.31
N SER A 236 3.89 -41.36 15.89
CA SER A 236 2.79 -42.14 16.48
C SER A 236 2.13 -41.39 17.63
N GLU A 237 2.93 -40.81 18.53
CA GLU A 237 2.45 -39.98 19.64
C GLU A 237 1.74 -38.72 19.13
N LEU A 238 2.26 -38.08 18.07
CA LEU A 238 1.59 -36.95 17.44
C LEU A 238 0.18 -37.34 16.95
N VAL A 239 0.06 -38.44 16.19
CA VAL A 239 -1.22 -38.90 15.65
C VAL A 239 -2.19 -39.29 16.77
N GLU A 240 -1.70 -39.94 17.82
CA GLU A 240 -2.51 -40.30 18.98
C GLU A 240 -3.07 -39.04 19.66
N LYS A 241 -2.24 -38.04 19.93
CA LYS A 241 -2.67 -36.76 20.52
C LYS A 241 -3.62 -36.00 19.61
N LEU A 242 -3.36 -35.97 18.31
CA LEU A 242 -4.23 -35.28 17.35
C LEU A 242 -5.61 -35.94 17.24
N ARG A 243 -5.69 -37.27 17.30
CA ARG A 243 -6.96 -38.02 17.24
C ARG A 243 -7.72 -37.98 18.57
N ASN A 244 -7.05 -38.22 19.69
CA ASN A 244 -7.71 -38.45 20.98
C ASN A 244 -7.86 -37.18 21.82
N GLU A 245 -6.82 -36.33 21.87
CA GLU A 245 -6.82 -35.10 22.68
C GLU A 245 -7.39 -33.92 21.88
N ALA A 246 -6.82 -33.64 20.70
CA ALA A 246 -7.20 -32.47 19.89
C ALA A 246 -8.44 -32.72 18.99
N LYS A 247 -8.70 -33.98 18.61
CA LYS A 247 -9.82 -34.42 17.76
C LYS A 247 -9.93 -33.69 16.42
N VAL A 248 -8.78 -33.49 15.77
CA VAL A 248 -8.68 -32.78 14.48
C VAL A 248 -8.43 -33.70 13.28
N ILE A 249 -8.25 -35.01 13.52
CA ILE A 249 -8.07 -36.08 12.53
C ILE A 249 -8.76 -37.37 12.97
#